data_AF-A0A947P116-F1
#
_entry.id   AF-A0A947P116-F1
#
_cell.length_a   1.000
_cell.length_b   1.000
_cell.length_c   1.000
_cell.angle_alpha   90.00
_cell.angle_beta   90.00
_cell.angle_gamma   90.00
#
_symmetry.space_group_name_H-M   'P 1'
#
loop_
_entity.id
_entity.type
_entity.pdbx_description
1 polymer ?
#
loop_
_entity_poly.entity_id
_entity_poly.type
_entity_poly.pdbx_seq_one_letter_code
_entity_poly.pdbx_strand_id
1 'polypeptide(L)'
;MQRMRIDQDIHSMSEFRTGIATFLKQVHDTKRPLVITQHGKGVAVLLDVSEYEAMQEKIELLGDIQISIAQLGAGKGIEHNLAKDTLLDRITK
;
A
#
# COMPACT_ATOMS: atom_id res chain seq x y z
N MET A 1 4.04 -0.90 7.21
CA MET A 1 4.10 0.56 7.49
C MET A 1 3.87 0.82 8.97
N GLN A 2 4.81 1.50 9.61
CA GLN A 2 4.64 1.91 11.00
C GLN A 2 3.73 3.13 11.11
N ARG A 3 3.01 3.22 12.24
CA ARG A 3 2.11 4.34 12.50
C ARG A 3 2.90 5.63 12.74
N MET A 4 2.44 6.71 12.11
CA MET A 4 2.96 8.07 12.32
C MET A 4 2.83 8.54 13.77
N ARG A 5 3.80 9.34 14.22
CA ARG A 5 3.76 10.16 15.43
C ARG A 5 3.58 11.63 15.08
N ILE A 6 2.42 12.19 15.41
CA ILE A 6 1.99 13.54 14.98
C ILE A 6 2.98 14.64 15.41
N ASP A 7 3.57 14.52 16.59
CA ASP A 7 4.52 15.48 17.15
C ASP A 7 5.93 15.40 16.52
N GLN A 8 6.25 14.33 15.79
CA GLN A 8 7.60 14.05 15.30
C GLN A 8 7.71 13.91 13.79
N ASP A 9 6.61 13.59 13.12
CA ASP A 9 6.61 13.20 11.72
C ASP A 9 5.84 14.22 10.85
N ILE A 10 5.52 15.40 11.39
CA ILE A 10 4.91 16.52 10.66
C ILE A 10 5.89 17.69 10.62
N HIS A 11 6.28 18.09 9.42
CA HIS A 11 7.24 19.17 9.21
C HIS A 11 6.76 20.15 8.14
N SER A 12 7.21 21.40 8.23
CA SER A 12 6.98 22.40 7.19
C SER A 12 7.85 22.13 5.96
N MET A 13 7.40 22.63 4.80
CA MET A 13 8.15 22.59 3.55
C MET A 13 9.51 23.31 3.66
N SER A 14 9.61 24.31 4.54
CA SER A 14 10.87 25.00 4.81
C SER A 14 11.84 24.12 5.59
N GLU A 15 11.40 23.50 6.68
CA GLU A 15 12.23 22.54 7.45
C GLU A 15 12.67 21.37 6.58
N PHE A 16 11.74 20.79 5.80
CA PHE A 16 12.04 19.68 4.91
C PHE A 16 13.14 20.03 3.90
N ARG A 17 13.09 21.22 3.28
CA ARG A 17 14.11 21.68 2.32
C ARG A 17 15.49 21.80 2.96
N THR A 18 15.56 22.28 4.20
CA THR A 18 16.84 22.44 4.92
C THR A 18 17.40 21.11 5.42
N GLY A 19 16.53 20.12 5.73
CA GLY A 19 16.90 18.85 6.38
C GLY A 19 16.68 17.60 5.54
N ILE A 20 16.60 17.68 4.22
CA ILE A 20 16.09 16.60 3.35
C ILE A 20 16.77 15.24 3.59
N ALA A 21 18.10 15.22 3.71
CA ALA A 21 18.86 13.99 3.93
C ALA A 21 18.53 13.32 5.27
N THR A 22 18.33 14.12 6.32
CA THR A 22 17.94 13.63 7.65
C THR A 22 16.54 13.02 7.64
N PHE A 23 15.59 13.67 6.97
CA PHE A 23 14.22 13.15 6.86
C PHE A 23 14.14 11.88 6.01
N LEU A 24 14.87 11.82 4.88
CA LEU A 24 14.99 10.60 4.08
C LEU A 24 15.55 9.45 4.92
N LYS A 25 16.60 9.71 5.70
CA LYS A 25 17.18 8.72 6.62
C LYS A 25 16.19 8.28 7.70
N GLN A 26 15.47 9.21 8.33
CA GLN A 26 14.43 8.89 9.32
C GLN A 26 13.36 7.97 8.73
N VAL A 27 12.81 8.32 7.56
CA VAL A 27 11.77 7.53 6.90
C VAL A 27 12.31 6.14 6.54
N HIS A 28 13.55 6.05 6.05
CA HIS A 28 14.17 4.78 5.71
C HIS A 28 14.43 3.89 6.94
N ASP A 29 15.00 4.45 8.01
CA ASP A 29 15.42 3.70 9.19
C ASP A 29 14.21 3.30 10.05
N THR A 30 13.22 4.19 10.18
CA THR A 30 12.06 3.97 11.06
C THR A 30 10.86 3.34 10.36
N LYS A 31 10.81 3.40 9.02
CA LYS A 31 9.65 3.03 8.21
C LYS A 31 8.37 3.78 8.62
N ARG A 32 8.51 4.92 9.29
CA ARG A 32 7.40 5.83 9.61
C ARG A 32 7.21 6.84 8.48
N PRO A 33 5.96 7.09 8.06
CA PRO A 33 5.65 8.12 7.08
C PRO A 33 5.92 9.52 7.66
N LEU A 34 6.25 10.48 6.81
CA LEU A 34 6.41 11.90 7.17
C LEU A 34 5.45 12.77 6.36
N VAL A 35 4.72 13.67 7.02
CA VAL A 35 3.82 14.64 6.38
C VAL A 35 4.52 15.98 6.24
N ILE A 36 4.50 16.50 5.02
CA ILE A 36 5.04 17.81 4.67
C ILE A 36 3.89 18.80 4.59
N THR A 37 4.03 19.94 5.24
CA THR A 37 3.02 21.01 5.27
C THR A 37 3.49 22.30 4.61
N GLN A 38 2.56 23.04 4.02
CA GLN A 38 2.79 24.41 3.52
C GLN A 38 1.68 25.32 4.04
N HIS A 39 2.04 26.43 4.68
CA HIS A 39 1.08 27.31 5.36
C HIS A 39 0.13 26.56 6.32
N GLY A 40 0.66 25.57 7.05
CA GLY A 40 -0.10 24.74 7.99
C GLY A 40 -1.00 23.67 7.37
N LYS A 41 -1.04 23.56 6.03
CA LYS A 41 -1.83 22.54 5.32
C LYS A 41 -0.92 21.41 4.84
N GLY A 42 -1.33 20.16 5.03
CA GLY A 42 -0.62 19.01 4.45
C GLY A 42 -0.61 19.08 2.92
N VAL A 43 0.56 18.91 2.31
CA VAL A 43 0.75 18.99 0.85
C VAL A 43 1.39 17.73 0.26
N ALA A 44 2.13 16.97 1.06
CA ALA A 44 2.74 15.72 0.62
C ALA A 44 2.96 14.75 1.80
N VAL A 45 3.09 13.46 1.47
CA VAL A 45 3.54 12.41 2.39
C VAL A 45 4.77 11.75 1.79
N LEU A 46 5.84 11.65 2.57
CA LEU A 46 7.05 10.93 2.23
C LEU A 46 7.00 9.54 2.86
N LEU A 47 7.27 8.52 2.04
CA LEU A 47 7.27 7.12 2.41
C LEU A 47 8.60 6.47 1.99
N ASP A 48 9.00 5.43 2.71
CA ASP A 48 10.05 4.54 2.24
C ASP A 48 9.52 3.73 1.03
N VAL A 49 10.38 3.49 0.04
CA VAL A 49 9.96 2.82 -1.20
C VAL A 49 9.38 1.42 -0.95
N SER A 50 9.99 0.64 -0.05
CA SER A 50 9.52 -0.72 0.25
C SER A 50 8.16 -0.71 0.96
N GLU A 51 7.90 0.33 1.74
CA GLU A 51 6.61 0.52 2.42
C GLU A 51 5.52 0.98 1.44
N TYR A 52 5.88 1.80 0.45
CA TYR A 52 4.98 2.19 -0.62
C TYR A 52 4.59 0.97 -1.48
N GLU A 53 5.56 0.15 -1.89
CA GLU A 53 5.31 -1.07 -2.67
C GLU A 53 4.42 -2.06 -1.90
N ALA A 54 4.75 -2.35 -0.64
CA ALA A 54 3.94 -3.23 0.20
C ALA A 54 2.51 -2.70 0.41
N MET A 55 2.32 -1.38 0.45
CA MET A 55 0.99 -0.77 0.52
C MET A 55 0.20 -0.99 -0.78
N GLN A 56 0.84 -0.84 -1.94
CA GLN A 56 0.21 -1.09 -3.24
C GLN A 56 -0.24 -2.55 -3.37
N GLU A 57 0.66 -3.50 -3.09
CA GLU A 57 0.35 -4.94 -3.12
C GLU A 57 -0.81 -5.29 -2.18
N LYS A 58 -0.83 -4.69 -0.98
CA LYS A 58 -1.91 -4.92 -0.02
C LYS A 58 -3.26 -4.39 -0.52
N ILE A 59 -3.27 -3.22 -1.16
CA ILE A 59 -4.51 -2.64 -1.72
C ILE A 59 -5.03 -3.53 -2.86
N GLU A 60 -4.16 -3.99 -3.74
CA GLU A 60 -4.51 -4.91 -4.82
C GLU A 60 -5.13 -6.20 -4.28
N LEU A 61 -4.45 -6.86 -3.33
CA LEU A 61 -4.95 -8.08 -2.70
C LEU A 61 -6.31 -7.89 -2.02
N LEU A 62 -6.50 -6.77 -1.30
CA LEU A 62 -7.79 -6.48 -0.67
C LEU A 62 -8.89 -6.25 -1.70
N GLY A 63 -8.57 -5.64 -2.84
CA GLY A 63 -9.47 -5.51 -3.99
C GLY A 63 -9.89 -6.86 -4.55
N ASP A 64 -8.93 -7.75 -4.79
CA ASP A 64 -9.20 -9.11 -5.28
C ASP A 64 -10.06 -9.92 -4.31
N ILE A 65 -9.79 -9.82 -3.01
CA ILE A 65 -10.59 -10.46 -1.97
C ILE A 65 -12.01 -9.92 -1.97
N GLN A 66 -12.19 -8.60 -2.06
CA GLN A 66 -13.52 -7.98 -2.09
C GLN A 66 -14.32 -8.45 -3.31
N ILE A 67 -13.70 -8.50 -4.48
CA ILE A 67 -14.32 -9.01 -5.72
C ILE A 67 -14.71 -10.48 -5.53
N SER A 68 -13.80 -11.30 -5.00
CA SER A 68 -14.00 -12.73 -4.78
C SER A 68 -15.18 -12.99 -3.84
N ILE A 69 -15.26 -12.26 -2.72
CA ILE A 69 -16.37 -12.36 -1.76
C ILE A 69 -17.70 -12.03 -2.45
N ALA A 70 -17.75 -10.97 -3.25
CA ALA A 70 -18.96 -10.59 -3.98
C ALA A 70 -19.37 -11.66 -5.02
N GLN A 71 -18.41 -12.27 -5.71
CA GLN A 71 -18.67 -13.35 -6.67
C GLN A 71 -19.20 -14.61 -5.98
N LEU A 72 -18.61 -15.01 -4.85
CA LEU A 72 -19.08 -16.15 -4.06
C LEU A 72 -20.49 -15.91 -3.51
N GLY A 73 -20.76 -14.72 -2.97
CA GLY A 73 -22.10 -14.32 -2.51
C GLY A 73 -23.15 -14.32 -3.63
N ALA A 74 -22.73 -14.09 -4.88
CA ALA A 74 -23.58 -14.16 -6.07
C ALA A 74 -23.65 -15.58 -6.70
N GLY A 75 -23.08 -16.60 -6.06
CA GLY A 75 -23.08 -17.98 -6.57
C GLY A 75 -22.19 -18.20 -7.81
N LYS A 76 -21.22 -17.32 -8.07
CA LYS A 76 -20.29 -17.42 -9.21
C LYS A 76 -19.03 -18.25 -8.92
N GLY A 77 -18.93 -18.81 -7.72
CA GLY A 77 -17.87 -19.75 -7.36
C GLY A 77 -18.03 -21.08 -8.09
N ILE A 78 -16.92 -21.78 -8.30
CA ILE A 78 -16.89 -23.14 -8.83
C ILE A 78 -16.11 -24.05 -7.88
N GLU A 79 -16.48 -25.33 -7.84
CA GLU A 79 -15.78 -26.33 -7.05
C GLU A 79 -14.35 -26.55 -7.58
N HIS A 80 -13.43 -26.85 -6.65
CA HIS A 80 -12.00 -27.00 -6.96
C HIS A 80 -11.74 -28.04 -8.07
N ASN A 81 -12.41 -29.19 -8.02
CA ASN A 81 -12.24 -30.25 -9.01
C ASN A 81 -12.68 -29.79 -10.41
N LEU A 82 -13.83 -29.11 -10.50
CA LEU A 82 -14.33 -28.57 -11.77
C LEU A 82 -13.38 -27.51 -12.34
N ALA A 83 -12.82 -26.65 -11.50
CA ALA A 83 -11.83 -25.65 -11.91
C ALA A 83 -10.57 -26.31 -12.48
N LYS A 84 -10.06 -27.34 -11.80
CA LYS A 84 -8.87 -28.09 -12.22
C LYS A 84 -9.08 -28.76 -13.59
N ASP A 85 -10.18 -29.47 -13.76
CA ASP A 85 -10.49 -30.18 -15.00
C ASP A 85 -10.60 -29.18 -16.18
N THR A 86 -11.30 -28.07 -15.96
CA THR A 86 -11.45 -26.98 -16.95
C THR A 86 -10.11 -26.38 -17.39
N LEU A 87 -9.13 -26.28 -16.49
CA LEU A 87 -7.80 -25.75 -16.81
C LEU A 87 -6.93 -26.78 -17.56
N LEU A 88 -6.98 -28.06 -17.16
CA LEU A 88 -6.22 -29.12 -17.83
C LEU A 88 -6.69 -29.33 -19.28
N ASP A 89 -8.00 -29.25 -19.53
CA ASP A 89 -8.57 -29.35 -20.88
C ASP A 89 -8.04 -28.27 -21.85
N ARG A 90 -7.61 -27.11 -21.33
CA ARG A 90 -7.05 -26.01 -22.15
C ARG A 90 -5.61 -26.24 -22.58
N ILE A 91 -4.86 -27.06 -21.85
CA ILE A 91 -3.43 -27.34 -22.11
C ILE A 91 -3.28 -28.54 -23.05
N THR A 92 -4.25 -29.46 -23.04
CA THR A 92 -4.18 -30.73 -23.79
C THR A 92 -4.70 -30.62 -25.24
N LYS A 93 -5.04 -29.41 -25.70
CA LYS A 93 -5.42 -29.07 -27.08
C LYS A 93 -4.26 -28.40 -27.81
#